data_AF-A0A933HV58-F1
#
_entry.id   AF-A0A933HV58-F1
#
_cell.length_a   1.000
_cell.length_b   1.000
_cell.length_c   1.000
_cell.angle_alpha   90.00
_cell.angle_beta   90.00
_cell.angle_gamma   90.00
#
_symmetry.space_group_name_H-M   'P 1'
#
loop_
_entity.id
_entity.type
_entity.pdbx_description
1 polymer ?
#
loop_
_entity_poly.entity_id
_entity_poly.type
_entity_poly.pdbx_seq_one_letter_code
_entity_poly.pdbx_strand_id
1 'polypeptide(L)' 'MALNVSIKNVPEAVVERLRERARRNHRSLQGELLAILEETISPRRLSPEEVFRRTLELGLKTGPESAAMVREARDGR' A
#
# COMPACT_ATOMS: atom_id res chain seq x y z
N MET A 1 -5.08 5.16 -21.93
CA MET A 1 -6.26 6.05 -22.11
C MET A 1 -6.40 6.88 -20.85
N ALA A 2 -6.28 8.21 -20.91
CA ALA A 2 -6.37 9.06 -19.73
C ALA A 2 -7.80 9.59 -19.57
N LEU A 3 -8.41 9.36 -18.41
CA LEU A 3 -9.73 9.88 -18.05
C LEU A 3 -9.55 11.10 -17.14
N ASN A 4 -10.14 12.24 -17.50
CA ASN A 4 -10.13 13.43 -16.66
C ASN A 4 -11.31 13.39 -15.69
N VAL A 5 -11.04 13.50 -14.39
CA VAL A 5 -12.06 13.59 -13.34
C VAL A 5 -12.10 15.03 -12.83
N SER A 6 -13.28 15.64 -12.83
CA SER A 6 -13.50 16.99 -12.30
C SER A 6 -14.48 16.94 -11.14
N ILE A 7 -14.11 17.54 -10.01
CA ILE A 7 -14.96 17.65 -8.82
C ILE A 7 -15.43 19.11 -8.73
N LYS A 8 -16.75 19.32 -8.79
CA LYS A 8 -17.35 20.65 -8.66
C LYS A 8 -17.68 20.96 -7.20
N ASN A 9 -17.70 22.24 -6.85
CA ASN A 9 -18.10 22.75 -5.52
C ASN A 9 -17.29 22.18 -4.34
N VAL A 10 -15.97 22.05 -4.51
CA VAL A 10 -15.09 21.63 -3.41
C VAL A 10 -14.97 22.79 -2.40
N PRO A 11 -15.25 22.58 -1.11
CA PRO A 11 -15.08 23.62 -0.10
C PRO A 11 -13.64 24.11 -0.03
N GLU A 12 -13.43 25.42 0.10
CA GLU A 12 -12.10 26.04 0.11
C GLU A 12 -11.18 25.48 1.20
N ALA A 13 -11.73 25.23 2.39
CA ALA A 13 -11.01 24.60 3.49
C ALA A 13 -10.46 23.20 3.14
N VAL A 14 -11.14 22.45 2.28
CA VAL A 14 -10.67 21.15 1.80
C VAL A 14 -9.52 21.32 0.80
N VAL A 15 -9.63 22.30 -0.10
CA VAL A 15 -8.58 22.62 -1.08
C VAL A 15 -7.29 23.05 -0.37
N GLU A 16 -7.38 23.89 0.66
CA GLU A 16 -6.20 24.32 1.41
C GLU A 16 -5.50 23.15 2.12
N ARG A 17 -6.26 22.28 2.80
CA ARG A 17 -5.69 21.08 3.44
C ARG A 17 -5.03 20.14 2.43
N LEU A 18 -5.62 19.98 1.24
CA LEU A 18 -5.03 19.20 0.17
C LEU A 18 -3.75 19.85 -0.36
N ARG A 19 -3.70 21.18 -0.51
CA ARG A 19 -2.51 21.91 -0.95
C ARG A 19 -1.37 21.77 0.07
N GLU A 20 -1.65 21.91 1.36
CA GLU A 20 -0.66 21.70 2.43
C GLU A 20 -0.11 20.27 2.41
N ARG A 21 -0.99 19.27 2.30
CA ARG A 21 -0.61 17.85 2.23
C ARG A 21 0.23 17.57 0.98
N ALA A 22 -0.17 18.09 -0.17
CA ALA A 22 0.59 17.98 -1.42
C ALA A 22 1.99 18.59 -1.28
N ARG A 23 2.11 19.76 -0.64
CA ARG A 23 3.41 20.41 -0.37
C ARG A 23 4.31 19.56 0.52
N ARG A 24 3.74 18.93 1.57
CA ARG A 24 4.47 18.02 2.47
C ARG A 24 4.96 16.76 1.75
N ASN A 25 4.15 16.23 0.83
CA ASN A 25 4.48 15.05 0.05
C ASN A 25 5.31 15.36 -1.22
N HIS A 26 5.69 16.63 -1.44
CA HIS A 26 6.38 17.09 -2.64
C HIS A 26 5.65 16.73 -3.96
N ARG A 27 4.32 16.79 -3.95
CA ARG A 27 3.44 16.45 -5.09
C ARG A 27 2.64 17.67 -5.56
N SER A 28 2.21 17.65 -6.81
CA SER A 28 1.20 18.59 -7.31
C SER A 28 -0.16 18.28 -6.67
N LEU A 29 -1.10 19.22 -6.69
CA LEU A 29 -2.44 18.99 -6.16
C LEU A 29 -3.16 17.82 -6.86
N GLN A 30 -3.00 17.73 -8.20
CA GLN A 30 -3.53 16.60 -8.98
C GLN A 30 -2.84 15.28 -8.61
N GLY A 31 -1.52 15.29 -8.40
CA GLY A 31 -0.78 14.10 -7.98
C GLY A 31 -1.16 13.63 -6.57
N GLU A 32 -1.46 14.56 -5.66
CA GLU A 32 -1.95 14.23 -4.32
C GLU A 32 -3.37 13.63 -4.37
N LEU A 33 -4.26 14.20 -5.18
CA LEU A 33 -5.59 13.64 -5.42
C LEU A 33 -5.51 12.22 -5.98
N LEU A 34 -4.63 11.98 -6.95
CA LEU A 34 -4.40 10.65 -7.50
C LEU A 34 -3.87 9.69 -6.42
N ALA A 35 -2.89 10.11 -5.62
CA ALA A 35 -2.34 9.28 -4.55
C ALA A 35 -3.39 8.90 -3.49
N ILE A 36 -4.28 9.82 -3.12
CA ILE A 36 -5.38 9.54 -2.18
C ILE A 36 -6.37 8.53 -2.78
N LEU A 37 -6.70 8.68 -4.06
CA LEU A 37 -7.57 7.74 -4.76
C LEU A 37 -6.92 6.36 -4.83
N GLU A 38 -5.64 6.28 -5.22
CA GLU A 38 -4.85 5.04 -5.24
C GLU A 38 -4.81 4.38 -3.87
N GLU A 39 -4.57 5.13 -2.80
CA GLU A 39 -4.59 4.62 -1.42
C GLU A 39 -5.96 4.04 -1.04
N THR A 40 -7.05 4.68 -1.47
CA THR A 40 -8.42 4.29 -1.15
C THR A 40 -8.87 3.04 -1.93
N ILE A 41 -8.48 2.93 -3.19
CA ILE A 41 -8.82 1.78 -4.05
C ILE A 41 -7.82 0.62 -3.92
N SER A 42 -6.64 0.89 -3.37
CA SER A 42 -5.64 -0.16 -3.17
C SER A 42 -6.24 -1.24 -2.28
N PRO A 43 -6.13 -2.52 -2.68
CA PRO A 43 -6.62 -3.62 -1.87
C PRO A 43 -5.99 -3.50 -0.47
N ARG A 44 -6.83 -3.64 0.56
CA ARG A 44 -6.42 -3.50 1.95
C ARG A 44 -5.14 -4.30 2.17
N ARG A 45 -4.05 -3.62 2.51
CA ARG A 45 -2.81 -4.28 2.90
C ARG A 45 -3.15 -5.12 4.14
N LEU A 46 -3.05 -6.43 4.01
CA LEU A 46 -3.23 -7.33 5.14
C LEU A 46 -2.08 -7.08 6.13
N SER A 47 -2.40 -7.00 7.41
CA SER A 47 -1.37 -7.01 8.45
C SER A 47 -0.60 -8.34 8.39
N PRO A 48 0.65 -8.40 8.89
CA PRO A 48 1.39 -9.66 8.97
C PRO A 48 0.56 -10.80 9.61
N GLU A 49 -0.23 -10.49 10.64
CA GLU A 49 -1.10 -11.44 11.32
C GLU A 49 -2.26 -11.92 10.44
N GLU A 50 -2.83 -11.03 9.62
CA GLU A 50 -3.92 -11.36 8.71
C GLU A 50 -3.43 -12.19 7.51
N VAL A 51 -2.22 -11.88 7.00
CA VAL A 51 -1.54 -12.72 6.01
C VAL A 51 -1.30 -14.11 6.59
N PHE A 52 -0.76 -14.20 7.80
CA PHE A 52 -0.48 -15.48 8.45
C PHE A 52 -1.74 -16.33 8.64
N ARG A 53 -2.82 -15.73 9.17
CA ARG A 53 -4.10 -16.43 9.33
C ARG A 53 -4.63 -16.95 7.99
N ARG A 54 -4.55 -16.14 6.94
CA ARG A 54 -4.99 -16.54 5.60
C ARG A 54 -4.14 -17.67 5.02
N THR A 55 -2.84 -17.71 5.29
CA THR A 55 -2.00 -18.85 4.88
C THR A 55 -2.40 -20.15 5.58
N LEU A 56 -2.81 -20.09 6.85
CA LEU A 56 -3.33 -21.26 7.58
C LEU A 56 -4.66 -21.74 7.00
N GLU A 57 -5.60 -20.83 6.74
CA GLU A 57 -6.91 -21.17 6.14
C GLU A 57 -6.78 -21.81 4.76
N LEU A 58 -5.82 -21.34 3.95
CA LEU A 58 -5.53 -21.89 2.64
C LEU A 58 -4.75 -23.22 2.70
N GLY A 59 -4.38 -23.69 3.89
CA GLY A 59 -3.62 -24.93 4.08
C GLY A 59 -2.22 -24.89 3.47
N LEU A 60 -1.69 -23.70 3.22
CA LEU A 60 -0.34 -23.54 2.67
C LEU A 60 0.68 -23.99 3.72
N LYS A 61 1.52 -24.95 3.35
CA LYS A 61 2.59 -25.44 4.19
C LYS A 61 3.92 -24.98 3.63
N THR A 62 4.78 -24.48 4.50
CA THR A 62 6.16 -24.21 4.17
C THR A 62 6.88 -25.54 3.90
N GLY A 63 7.51 -25.65 2.73
CA GLY A 63 8.27 -26.84 2.35
C GLY A 63 9.51 -27.05 3.25
N PRO A 64 10.07 -28.28 3.30
CA PRO A 64 11.24 -28.59 4.12
C PRO A 64 12.51 -27.85 3.69
N GLU A 65 12.50 -27.27 2.48
CA GLU A 65 13.56 -26.46 1.89
C GLU A 65 13.94 -25.25 2.77
N SER A 66 12.97 -24.69 3.52
CA SER A 66 13.26 -23.57 4.42
C SER A 66 14.26 -23.93 5.51
N ALA A 67 14.23 -25.16 6.03
CA ALA A 67 15.21 -25.61 7.01
C ALA A 67 16.60 -25.81 6.39
N ALA A 68 16.68 -26.19 5.12
CA ALA A 68 17.94 -26.29 4.39
C ALA A 68 18.56 -24.90 4.16
N MET A 69 17.76 -23.93 3.71
CA MET A 69 18.20 -22.54 3.51
C MET A 69 18.70 -21.90 4.81
N VAL A 70 18.02 -22.13 5.95
CA VAL A 70 18.44 -21.60 7.26
C VAL A 70 19.76 -22.23 7.71
N ARG A 71 19.96 -23.53 7.48
CA ARG A 71 21.22 -24.21 7.81
C ARG A 71 22.37 -23.67 6.97
N GLU A 72 22.18 -23.54 5.66
CA GLU A 72 23.19 -22.98 4.74
C GLU A 72 23.60 -21.55 5.15
N ALA A 73 22.63 -20.69 5.44
CA ALA A 73 22.89 -19.31 5.87
C ALA A 73 23.56 -19.21 7.25
N ARG A 74 23.38 -20.21 8.12
CA ARG A 74 24.02 -20.29 9.44
C ARG A 74 25.44 -20.83 9.35
N ASP A 75 25.63 -21.90 8.60
CA ASP A 75 26.87 -22.68 8.56
C ASP A 75 27.89 -22.07 7.57
N GLY A 76 27.48 -21.14 6.71
CA GLY A 76 28.34 -20.38 5.80
C GLY A 76 28.94 -19.07 6.37
N ARG A 77 28.90 -18.87 7.69
CA ARG A 77 29.54 -17.72 8.38
C ARG A 77 30.85 -18.11 9.05
#